data_AF-A0A1E3YC46-F1
#
_entry.id   AF-A0A1E3YC46-F1
#
_cell.length_a   1.000
_cell.length_b   1.000
_cell.length_c   1.000
_cell.angle_alpha   90.00
_cell.angle_beta   90.00
_cell.angle_gamma   90.00
#
_symmetry.space_group_name_H-M   'P 1'
#
loop_
_entity.id
_entity.type
_entity.pdbx_description
1 polymer ?
#
loop_
_entity_poly.entity_id
_entity_poly.type
_entity_poly.pdbx_seq_one_letter_code
_entity_poly.pdbx_strand_id
1 'polypeptide(L)'
;MRVVMFRSLRVSLAVACGVAIVVPGYPAAEPLELVASDEAVRSTQIIQRFASQQDATQVLNWSAPSSAVGVRQIASNAGNLVDINDRALKSVRQDFDGKQLSLNEIVLNTIAALESIEQDSSNIGNAVIGGDIGNVEQYFADGSVQHAINHLILPDLPNTVRQVGLNTMNLVYSEQSVALSSQNFTKQAEQVVDNRLNVAGVGAGGAIVQEGTNLGNIIIARNVDEVVRDFSGDQVINNVVTLQNGARWGSISQNGINIANYIEAESIGYLRQTSSNGQQIVNNRVEQVTLDGLTQTITSPNITQNSNNYVNVIVLKKTLPDGTSQVVDVLQSAEYGQTVQGANAGAVSQTGNAVVIER
;
A
#
# COMPACT_ATOMS: atom_id res chain seq x y z
N MET A 1 9.57 19.62 -21.80
CA MET A 1 9.37 18.26 -22.33
C MET A 1 8.60 17.48 -21.28
N ARG A 2 7.27 17.37 -21.40
CA ARG A 2 6.42 16.65 -20.44
C ARG A 2 6.59 15.16 -20.70
N VAL A 3 7.25 14.44 -19.80
CA VAL A 3 7.25 12.98 -19.80
C VAL A 3 5.84 12.54 -19.39
N VAL A 4 5.01 12.25 -20.37
CA VAL A 4 3.72 11.59 -20.16
C VAL A 4 4.03 10.13 -19.89
N MET A 5 4.32 9.79 -18.64
CA MET A 5 4.35 8.39 -18.21
C MET A 5 2.94 7.83 -18.45
N PHE A 6 2.81 6.77 -19.25
CA PHE A 6 1.53 6.13 -19.51
C PHE A 6 0.88 5.66 -18.19
N ARG A 7 -0.44 5.82 -18.07
CA ARG A 7 -1.19 5.57 -16.82
C ARG A 7 -1.05 4.14 -16.29
N SER A 8 -0.82 3.15 -17.17
CA SER A 8 -0.59 1.76 -16.78
C SER A 8 0.72 1.57 -16.02
N LEU A 9 1.81 2.23 -16.45
CA LEU A 9 3.11 2.12 -15.77
C LEU A 9 3.08 2.54 -14.31
N ARG A 10 2.25 3.52 -13.92
CA ARG A 10 2.17 3.97 -12.53
C ARG A 10 1.48 2.96 -11.62
N VAL A 11 0.42 2.33 -12.11
CA VAL A 11 -0.31 1.29 -11.38
C VAL A 11 0.55 0.05 -11.28
N SER A 12 1.08 -0.45 -12.41
CA SER A 12 1.96 -1.61 -12.43
C SER A 12 3.21 -1.41 -11.58
N LEU A 13 3.77 -0.19 -11.52
CA LEU A 13 4.91 0.10 -10.64
C LEU A 13 4.53 0.05 -9.16
N ALA A 14 3.41 0.67 -8.75
CA ALA A 14 2.95 0.64 -7.36
C ALA A 14 2.65 -0.80 -6.90
N VAL A 15 2.02 -1.58 -7.77
CA VAL A 15 1.75 -3.01 -7.54
C VAL A 15 3.06 -3.80 -7.48
N ALA A 16 3.99 -3.59 -8.42
CA ALA A 16 5.29 -4.26 -8.43
C ALA A 16 6.11 -3.95 -7.16
N CYS A 17 6.08 -2.70 -6.68
CA CYS A 17 6.70 -2.32 -5.42
C CYS A 17 6.03 -3.02 -4.22
N GLY A 18 4.70 -3.12 -4.22
CA GLY A 18 3.96 -3.90 -3.21
C GLY A 18 4.36 -5.37 -3.20
N VAL A 19 4.40 -6.01 -4.37
CA VAL A 19 4.83 -7.42 -4.51
C VAL A 19 6.28 -7.62 -4.06
N ALA A 20 7.19 -6.71 -4.42
CA ALA A 20 8.59 -6.77 -4.00
C ALA A 20 8.76 -6.68 -2.46
N ILE A 21 7.78 -6.13 -1.74
CA ILE A 21 7.79 -6.09 -0.27
C ILE A 21 7.22 -7.39 0.33
N VAL A 22 6.36 -8.11 -0.40
CA VAL A 22 5.84 -9.42 0.00
C VAL A 22 6.84 -10.55 -0.25
N VAL A 23 7.67 -10.46 -1.29
CA VAL A 23 8.75 -11.41 -1.61
C VAL A 23 10.06 -10.90 -0.98
N PRO A 24 10.46 -11.30 0.24
CA PRO A 24 11.51 -10.59 0.95
C PRO A 24 12.90 -11.04 0.49
N GLY A 25 13.69 -10.08 0.01
CA GLY A 25 15.15 -10.11 0.06
C GLY A 25 15.74 -9.42 1.31
N TYR A 26 14.93 -8.97 2.27
CA TYR A 26 15.37 -8.41 3.58
C TYR A 26 14.35 -8.74 4.69
N PRO A 27 14.78 -8.85 5.96
CA PRO A 27 14.06 -9.59 6.98
C PRO A 27 12.86 -8.79 7.50
N ALA A 28 11.65 -9.24 7.20
CA ALA A 28 10.51 -8.98 8.06
C ALA A 28 10.75 -9.65 9.42
N ALA A 29 10.17 -9.09 10.49
CA ALA A 29 10.21 -9.65 11.83
C ALA A 29 9.85 -11.15 11.81
N GLU A 30 10.48 -11.94 12.69
CA GLU A 30 10.42 -13.40 12.69
C GLU A 30 9.00 -13.94 12.43
N PRO A 31 8.83 -14.81 11.42
CA PRO A 31 7.54 -15.42 11.14
C PRO A 31 7.04 -16.18 12.38
N LEU A 32 5.82 -15.89 12.81
CA LEU A 32 5.07 -16.79 13.68
C LEU A 32 4.97 -18.15 12.96
N GLU A 33 5.63 -19.15 13.54
CA GLU A 33 5.74 -20.55 13.10
C GLU A 33 5.88 -20.75 11.57
N LEU A 34 7.13 -20.71 11.10
CA LEU A 34 7.52 -21.42 9.88
C LEU A 34 7.19 -22.92 10.09
N VAL A 35 6.11 -23.39 9.47
CA VAL A 35 5.81 -24.83 9.39
C VAL A 35 7.03 -25.51 8.78
N ALA A 36 7.61 -26.45 9.52
CA ALA A 36 8.83 -27.15 9.13
C ALA A 36 8.67 -27.77 7.72
N SER A 37 9.71 -27.61 6.92
CA SER A 37 9.79 -27.91 5.48
C SER A 37 9.45 -29.34 5.05
N ASP A 38 9.21 -30.26 5.99
CA ASP A 38 8.86 -31.65 5.71
C ASP A 38 7.34 -31.92 5.69
N GLU A 39 6.50 -31.12 6.35
CA GLU A 39 5.02 -31.23 6.21
C GLU A 39 4.50 -30.57 4.92
N ALA A 40 5.23 -29.57 4.40
CA ALA A 40 4.95 -28.93 3.12
C ALA A 40 5.13 -29.88 1.91
N VAL A 41 5.77 -31.04 2.09
CA VAL A 41 5.93 -32.06 1.04
C VAL A 41 4.63 -32.82 0.75
N ARG A 42 3.61 -32.72 1.62
CA ARG A 42 2.34 -33.46 1.48
C ARG A 42 1.08 -32.61 1.42
N SER A 43 1.14 -31.34 1.82
CA SER A 43 -0.06 -30.50 1.79
C SER A 43 -0.20 -29.75 0.47
N THR A 44 -1.04 -30.25 -0.43
CA THR A 44 -1.50 -29.49 -1.60
C THR A 44 -2.53 -28.42 -1.23
N GLN A 45 -2.97 -28.38 0.02
CA GLN A 45 -3.99 -27.47 0.53
C GLN A 45 -3.46 -26.69 1.74
N ILE A 46 -3.63 -25.37 1.75
CA ILE A 46 -3.25 -24.51 2.86
C ILE A 46 -4.50 -23.79 3.36
N ILE A 47 -4.72 -23.80 4.68
CA ILE A 47 -5.77 -23.02 5.33
C ILE A 47 -5.10 -22.23 6.45
N GLN A 48 -5.16 -20.90 6.36
CA GLN A 48 -4.66 -20.00 7.39
C GLN A 48 -5.79 -19.10 7.88
N ARG A 49 -5.89 -18.92 9.19
CA ARG A 49 -6.80 -17.96 9.79
C ARG A 49 -6.02 -17.05 10.72
N PHE A 50 -6.11 -15.75 10.46
CA PHE A 50 -5.62 -14.74 11.37
C PHE A 50 -6.82 -14.15 12.10
N ALA A 51 -6.94 -14.42 13.40
CA ALA A 51 -8.08 -14.01 14.22
C ALA A 51 -7.62 -13.30 15.50
N SER A 52 -6.86 -12.22 15.36
CA SER A 52 -6.24 -11.52 16.50
C SER A 52 -5.72 -10.12 16.13
N GLN A 53 -4.83 -9.57 16.95
CA GLN A 53 -4.14 -8.32 16.73
C GLN A 53 -2.61 -8.55 16.66
N GLN A 54 -1.96 -7.94 15.69
CA GLN A 54 -0.49 -7.85 15.56
C GLN A 54 -0.07 -6.38 15.62
N ASP A 55 0.77 -6.04 16.58
CA ASP A 55 1.30 -4.69 16.75
C ASP A 55 2.82 -4.70 16.60
N ALA A 56 3.36 -3.95 15.64
CA ALA A 56 4.77 -3.64 15.50
C ALA A 56 4.98 -2.18 15.87
N THR A 57 5.45 -1.91 17.09
CA THR A 57 5.58 -0.53 17.62
C THR A 57 7.03 -0.19 17.90
N GLN A 58 7.51 0.91 17.29
CA GLN A 58 8.83 1.49 17.53
C GLN A 58 8.65 2.93 18.03
N VAL A 59 9.13 3.23 19.23
CA VAL A 59 9.06 4.57 19.82
C VAL A 59 10.46 5.06 20.17
N LEU A 60 10.84 6.23 19.66
CA LEU A 60 12.10 6.88 19.97
C LEU A 60 11.85 8.28 20.52
N ASN A 61 12.19 8.48 21.79
CA ASN A 61 12.22 9.79 22.43
C ASN A 61 13.68 10.20 22.65
N TRP A 62 14.16 11.19 21.90
CA TRP A 62 15.58 11.55 21.92
C TRP A 62 15.79 13.04 22.18
N SER A 63 16.42 13.35 23.31
CA SER A 63 16.58 14.71 23.81
C SER A 63 17.85 15.42 23.34
N ALA A 64 18.91 14.69 22.94
CA ALA A 64 20.18 15.26 22.50
C ALA A 64 21.00 14.32 21.58
N PRO A 65 20.61 14.13 20.30
CA PRO A 65 21.43 13.45 19.29
C PRO A 65 22.62 14.32 18.88
N SER A 66 23.67 14.41 19.69
CA SER A 66 24.83 15.27 19.38
C SER A 66 25.81 14.68 18.36
N SER A 67 25.69 13.39 18.03
CA SER A 67 26.59 12.68 17.10
C SER A 67 25.88 11.84 16.03
N ALA A 68 24.55 11.78 16.04
CA ALA A 68 23.80 10.98 15.08
C ALA A 68 23.53 11.78 13.81
N VAL A 69 23.93 11.21 12.66
CA VAL A 69 23.75 11.83 11.34
C VAL A 69 22.40 11.44 10.72
N GLY A 70 21.83 10.29 11.11
CA GLY A 70 20.51 9.88 10.63
C GLY A 70 19.80 8.92 11.58
N VAL A 71 18.48 8.83 11.42
CA VAL A 71 17.61 7.91 12.16
C VAL A 71 16.74 7.15 11.17
N ARG A 72 16.64 5.83 11.35
CA ARG A 72 15.72 4.98 10.59
C ARG A 72 14.91 4.09 11.52
N GLN A 73 13.61 4.03 11.33
CA GLN A 73 12.71 3.07 11.98
C GLN A 73 11.91 2.29 10.93
N ILE A 74 11.75 0.99 11.19
CA ILE A 74 10.96 0.09 10.36
C ILE A 74 10.02 -0.68 11.29
N ALA A 75 8.72 -0.59 11.03
CA ALA A 75 7.69 -1.35 11.71
C ALA A 75 6.93 -2.16 10.66
N SER A 76 6.89 -3.49 10.79
CA SER A 76 6.22 -4.34 9.81
C SER A 76 5.51 -5.51 10.45
N ASN A 77 4.29 -5.80 9.96
CA ASN A 77 3.54 -7.00 10.28
C ASN A 77 3.28 -7.84 9.04
N ALA A 78 3.24 -9.16 9.21
CA ALA A 78 2.80 -10.12 8.21
C ALA A 78 1.87 -11.16 8.84
N GLY A 79 0.74 -11.43 8.20
CA GLY A 79 -0.27 -12.39 8.65
C GLY A 79 -0.84 -13.14 7.45
N ASN A 80 -1.04 -14.45 7.58
CA ASN A 80 -1.48 -15.32 6.48
C ASN A 80 -0.63 -15.12 5.20
N LEU A 81 0.67 -15.42 5.28
CA LEU A 81 1.57 -15.42 4.13
C LEU A 81 1.89 -16.87 3.73
N VAL A 82 1.81 -17.14 2.43
CA VAL A 82 2.26 -18.38 1.80
C VAL A 82 3.23 -18.01 0.69
N ASP A 83 4.48 -18.46 0.82
CA ASP A 83 5.45 -18.45 -0.26
C ASP A 83 6.02 -19.86 -0.40
N ILE A 84 5.80 -20.43 -1.57
CA ILE A 84 6.24 -21.78 -1.91
C ILE A 84 7.09 -21.80 -3.19
N ASN A 85 7.59 -20.63 -3.61
CA ASN A 85 8.32 -20.44 -4.87
C ASN A 85 7.56 -21.06 -6.06
N ASP A 86 8.25 -21.74 -6.98
CA ASP A 86 7.66 -22.30 -8.21
C ASP A 86 6.84 -23.59 -8.02
N ARG A 87 6.53 -23.98 -6.78
CA ARG A 87 5.78 -25.22 -6.54
C ARG A 87 4.30 -25.04 -6.87
N ALA A 88 3.63 -26.16 -7.11
CA ALA A 88 2.20 -26.17 -7.36
C ALA A 88 1.40 -26.22 -6.04
N LEU A 89 0.33 -25.43 -5.95
CA LEU A 89 -0.69 -25.48 -4.90
C LEU A 89 -1.99 -25.95 -5.50
N LYS A 90 -2.70 -26.85 -4.82
CA LYS A 90 -4.06 -27.23 -5.23
C LYS A 90 -5.09 -26.26 -4.68
N SER A 91 -4.95 -25.83 -3.42
CA SER A 91 -5.80 -24.80 -2.86
C SER A 91 -5.18 -24.03 -1.69
N VAL A 92 -5.55 -22.77 -1.56
CA VAL A 92 -5.22 -21.89 -0.44
C VAL A 92 -6.46 -21.16 0.02
N ARG A 93 -6.73 -21.18 1.32
CA ARG A 93 -7.76 -20.36 1.95
C ARG A 93 -7.12 -19.53 3.05
N GLN A 94 -7.30 -18.22 3.01
CA GLN A 94 -6.80 -17.30 4.01
C GLN A 94 -7.95 -16.41 4.51
N ASP A 95 -8.30 -16.57 5.78
CA ASP A 95 -9.31 -15.77 6.45
C ASP A 95 -8.60 -14.78 7.39
N PHE A 96 -8.74 -13.48 7.16
CA PHE A 96 -8.21 -12.42 8.03
C PHE A 96 -9.37 -11.71 8.73
N ASP A 97 -9.41 -11.85 10.05
CA ASP A 97 -10.47 -11.44 10.97
C ASP A 97 -9.81 -10.79 12.19
N GLY A 98 -9.21 -9.61 12.00
CA GLY A 98 -8.28 -9.08 12.99
C GLY A 98 -7.71 -7.71 12.67
N LYS A 99 -6.65 -7.33 13.38
CA LYS A 99 -5.99 -6.03 13.24
C LYS A 99 -4.49 -6.17 13.06
N GLN A 100 -3.91 -5.36 12.18
CA GLN A 100 -2.48 -5.17 12.04
C GLN A 100 -2.14 -3.70 12.18
N LEU A 101 -1.32 -3.36 13.17
CA LEU A 101 -0.87 -2.01 13.46
C LEU A 101 0.65 -1.94 13.37
N SER A 102 1.17 -1.16 12.43
CA SER A 102 2.60 -0.86 12.32
C SER A 102 2.82 0.61 12.64
N LEU A 103 3.51 0.90 13.75
CA LEU A 103 3.71 2.25 14.27
C LEU A 103 5.20 2.56 14.41
N ASN A 104 5.64 3.60 13.72
CA ASN A 104 6.88 4.31 14.02
C ASN A 104 6.53 5.67 14.63
N GLU A 105 7.05 5.94 15.82
CA GLU A 105 6.93 7.23 16.48
C GLU A 105 8.30 7.77 16.88
N ILE A 106 8.58 9.00 16.47
CA ILE A 106 9.77 9.74 16.88
C ILE A 106 9.34 11.10 17.44
N VAL A 107 9.86 11.43 18.63
CA VAL A 107 9.74 12.77 19.20
C VAL A 107 11.14 13.27 19.55
N LEU A 108 11.55 14.34 18.89
CA LEU A 108 12.85 14.97 19.12
C LEU A 108 12.67 16.32 19.80
N ASN A 109 13.60 16.64 20.71
CA ASN A 109 13.68 17.97 21.33
C ASN A 109 14.82 18.82 20.74
N THR A 110 15.73 18.23 19.97
CA THR A 110 16.73 18.93 19.15
C THR A 110 17.11 18.10 17.92
N ILE A 111 17.60 18.76 16.86
CA ILE A 111 18.04 18.13 15.60
C ILE A 111 19.48 18.50 15.19
N ALA A 112 20.28 19.05 16.11
CA ALA A 112 21.52 19.77 15.78
C ALA A 112 22.56 19.02 14.92
N ALA A 113 22.56 17.68 14.90
CA ALA A 113 23.47 16.87 14.08
C ALA A 113 22.74 16.00 13.02
N LEU A 114 21.41 15.99 13.02
CA LEU A 114 20.63 15.08 12.19
C LEU A 114 20.45 15.63 10.76
N GLU A 115 20.93 14.86 9.80
CA GLU A 115 20.76 15.15 8.38
C GLU A 115 19.53 14.47 7.80
N SER A 116 19.22 13.23 8.20
CA SER A 116 18.09 12.48 7.67
C SER A 116 17.26 11.73 8.72
N ILE A 117 15.95 11.62 8.47
CA ILE A 117 15.03 10.77 9.22
C ILE A 117 14.18 9.97 8.24
N GLU A 118 14.14 8.65 8.43
CA GLU A 118 13.36 7.71 7.62
C GLU A 118 12.45 6.85 8.52
N GLN A 119 11.17 6.77 8.18
CA GLN A 119 10.21 5.88 8.84
C GLN A 119 9.44 5.07 7.80
N ASP A 120 9.56 3.75 7.87
CA ASP A 120 8.87 2.81 6.99
C ASP A 120 7.89 1.95 7.82
N SER A 121 6.59 2.03 7.56
CA SER A 121 5.57 1.19 8.20
C SER A 121 4.84 0.33 7.16
N SER A 122 4.70 -0.98 7.41
CA SER A 122 4.08 -1.90 6.45
C SER A 122 3.25 -3.01 7.08
N ASN A 123 2.05 -3.26 6.55
CA ASN A 123 1.25 -4.43 6.91
C ASN A 123 0.93 -5.27 5.68
N ILE A 124 1.10 -6.59 5.81
CA ILE A 124 0.75 -7.56 4.78
C ILE A 124 -0.18 -8.60 5.39
N GLY A 125 -1.34 -8.80 4.76
CA GLY A 125 -2.33 -9.79 5.13
C GLY A 125 -2.79 -10.58 3.91
N ASN A 126 -3.00 -11.88 4.07
CA ASN A 126 -3.48 -12.77 3.01
C ASN A 126 -2.68 -12.62 1.71
N ALA A 127 -1.49 -13.21 1.67
CA ALA A 127 -0.67 -13.24 0.47
C ALA A 127 -0.30 -14.67 0.08
N VAL A 128 -0.37 -14.97 -1.22
CA VAL A 128 0.03 -16.24 -1.82
C VAL A 128 0.98 -15.98 -2.98
N ILE A 129 2.18 -16.55 -2.90
CA ILE A 129 3.22 -16.53 -3.92
C ILE A 129 3.49 -17.99 -4.33
N GLY A 130 3.36 -18.30 -5.62
CA GLY A 130 3.46 -19.67 -6.11
C GLY A 130 3.77 -19.81 -7.60
N GLY A 131 4.04 -21.03 -8.05
CA GLY A 131 4.17 -21.37 -9.48
C GLY A 131 2.79 -21.56 -10.11
N ASP A 132 2.24 -22.76 -10.00
CA ASP A 132 0.88 -23.10 -10.43
C ASP A 132 -0.05 -23.14 -9.21
N ILE A 133 -1.11 -22.34 -9.21
CA ILE A 133 -2.02 -22.23 -8.08
C ILE A 133 -3.42 -22.64 -8.54
N GLY A 134 -4.00 -23.67 -7.90
CA GLY A 134 -5.37 -24.09 -8.16
C GLY A 134 -6.37 -23.06 -7.65
N ASN A 135 -6.97 -23.31 -6.49
CA ASN A 135 -8.00 -22.43 -5.93
C ASN A 135 -7.43 -21.53 -4.84
N VAL A 136 -7.66 -20.23 -4.92
CA VAL A 136 -7.34 -19.27 -3.86
C VAL A 136 -8.63 -18.61 -3.37
N GLU A 137 -8.85 -18.65 -2.07
CA GLU A 137 -9.89 -17.88 -1.40
C GLU A 137 -9.25 -16.99 -0.32
N GLN A 138 -9.42 -15.68 -0.42
CA GLN A 138 -8.88 -14.72 0.53
C GLN A 138 -10.00 -13.80 1.03
N TYR A 139 -10.15 -13.70 2.35
CA TYR A 139 -11.20 -12.89 2.98
C TYR A 139 -10.57 -11.90 3.95
N PHE A 140 -10.89 -10.62 3.79
CA PHE A 140 -10.64 -9.58 4.78
C PHE A 140 -11.98 -9.18 5.40
N ALA A 141 -12.21 -9.66 6.62
CA ALA A 141 -13.52 -9.72 7.25
C ALA A 141 -13.99 -8.39 7.83
N ASP A 142 -15.29 -8.31 8.14
CA ASP A 142 -15.91 -7.10 8.66
C ASP A 142 -15.30 -6.68 10.00
N GLY A 143 -14.94 -5.40 10.13
CA GLY A 143 -14.28 -4.85 11.32
C GLY A 143 -12.76 -5.11 11.35
N SER A 144 -12.20 -5.78 10.35
CA SER A 144 -10.75 -5.97 10.25
C SER A 144 -10.03 -4.70 9.79
N VAL A 145 -8.81 -4.49 10.29
CA VAL A 145 -8.07 -3.25 10.03
C VAL A 145 -6.59 -3.52 9.74
N GLN A 146 -6.03 -2.85 8.73
CA GLN A 146 -4.60 -2.64 8.60
C GLN A 146 -4.30 -1.15 8.74
N HIS A 147 -3.43 -0.78 9.68
CA HIS A 147 -3.05 0.61 9.93
C HIS A 147 -1.53 0.77 9.97
N ALA A 148 -0.98 1.47 8.99
CA ALA A 148 0.44 1.81 8.91
C ALA A 148 0.61 3.28 9.32
N ILE A 149 1.35 3.54 10.40
CA ILE A 149 1.48 4.84 11.03
C ILE A 149 2.96 5.23 11.11
N ASN A 150 3.27 6.39 10.55
CA ASN A 150 4.53 7.09 10.79
C ASN A 150 4.19 8.45 11.40
N HIS A 151 4.55 8.63 12.67
CA HIS A 151 4.35 9.87 13.39
C HIS A 151 5.70 10.47 13.80
N LEU A 152 5.90 11.74 13.48
CA LEU A 152 7.12 12.44 13.78
C LEU A 152 6.86 13.86 14.27
N ILE A 153 7.43 14.20 15.43
CA ILE A 153 7.41 15.56 15.99
C ILE A 153 8.85 16.05 16.08
N LEU A 154 9.12 17.18 15.43
CA LEU A 154 10.43 17.79 15.34
C LEU A 154 10.44 19.23 15.86
N PRO A 155 11.52 19.66 16.51
CA PRO A 155 11.72 21.04 16.91
C PRO A 155 12.19 21.91 15.74
N ASP A 156 12.81 21.32 14.72
CA ASP A 156 13.23 21.97 13.47
C ASP A 156 13.43 20.87 12.39
N LEU A 157 13.51 21.24 11.11
CA LEU A 157 13.54 20.31 9.98
C LEU A 157 15.00 19.89 9.64
N PRO A 158 15.37 18.60 9.63
CA PRO A 158 16.67 18.13 9.13
C PRO A 158 16.74 18.26 7.60
N ASN A 159 17.87 17.93 6.96
CA ASN A 159 18.01 18.04 5.50
C ASN A 159 16.96 17.22 4.75
N THR A 160 16.60 16.03 5.24
CA THR A 160 15.59 15.18 4.62
C THR A 160 14.76 14.42 5.65
N VAL A 161 13.44 14.43 5.46
CA VAL A 161 12.50 13.57 6.18
C VAL A 161 11.74 12.74 5.15
N ARG A 162 11.75 11.41 5.32
CA ARG A 162 10.99 10.47 4.48
C ARG A 162 10.10 9.60 5.35
N GLN A 163 8.81 9.54 5.03
CA GLN A 163 7.84 8.65 5.67
C GLN A 163 7.13 7.82 4.60
N VAL A 164 7.14 6.50 4.75
CA VAL A 164 6.51 5.56 3.82
C VAL A 164 5.58 4.64 4.58
N GLY A 165 4.32 4.58 4.17
CA GLY A 165 3.33 3.66 4.72
C GLY A 165 2.73 2.77 3.63
N LEU A 166 2.60 1.48 3.92
CA LEU A 166 2.07 0.48 2.99
C LEU A 166 1.13 -0.49 3.69
N ASN A 167 -0.06 -0.72 3.12
CA ASN A 167 -0.89 -1.87 3.45
C ASN A 167 -1.14 -2.71 2.20
N THR A 168 -1.00 -4.03 2.33
CA THR A 168 -1.34 -5.01 1.29
C THR A 168 -2.26 -6.06 1.89
N MET A 169 -3.41 -6.27 1.26
CA MET A 169 -4.39 -7.29 1.64
C MET A 169 -4.87 -8.05 0.42
N ASN A 170 -4.98 -9.38 0.54
CA ASN A 170 -5.44 -10.28 -0.51
C ASN A 170 -4.59 -10.11 -1.78
N LEU A 171 -3.35 -10.62 -1.73
CA LEU A 171 -2.44 -10.66 -2.87
C LEU A 171 -2.28 -12.10 -3.37
N VAL A 172 -2.35 -12.27 -4.68
CA VAL A 172 -1.90 -13.48 -5.38
C VAL A 172 -0.86 -13.09 -6.40
N TYR A 173 0.32 -13.69 -6.31
CA TYR A 173 1.37 -13.62 -7.32
C TYR A 173 1.69 -15.03 -7.82
N SER A 174 1.62 -15.22 -9.13
CA SER A 174 1.96 -16.48 -9.79
C SER A 174 2.77 -16.25 -11.05
N GLU A 175 3.84 -17.02 -11.23
CA GLU A 175 4.61 -16.96 -12.48
C GLU A 175 4.00 -17.81 -13.60
N GLN A 176 2.96 -18.63 -13.31
CA GLN A 176 2.40 -19.60 -14.26
C GLN A 176 0.87 -19.49 -14.40
N SER A 177 0.12 -19.92 -13.40
CA SER A 177 -1.34 -19.97 -13.50
C SER A 177 -2.03 -19.88 -12.16
N VAL A 178 -3.24 -19.32 -12.20
CA VAL A 178 -4.23 -19.37 -11.13
C VAL A 178 -5.52 -19.96 -11.70
N ALA A 179 -5.98 -21.11 -11.23
CA ALA A 179 -7.21 -21.71 -11.77
C ALA A 179 -8.45 -20.92 -11.30
N LEU A 180 -8.62 -20.73 -9.99
CA LEU A 180 -9.73 -19.96 -9.44
C LEU A 180 -9.23 -19.01 -8.36
N SER A 181 -9.59 -17.73 -8.45
CA SER A 181 -9.31 -16.74 -7.41
C SER A 181 -10.59 -16.06 -6.94
N SER A 182 -10.89 -16.23 -5.66
CA SER A 182 -11.93 -15.51 -4.94
C SER A 182 -11.28 -14.59 -3.91
N GLN A 183 -11.46 -13.28 -4.05
CA GLN A 183 -10.95 -12.29 -3.09
C GLN A 183 -12.09 -11.40 -2.61
N ASN A 184 -12.31 -11.37 -1.29
CA ASN A 184 -13.35 -10.58 -0.67
C ASN A 184 -12.76 -9.59 0.33
N PHE A 185 -13.14 -8.33 0.16
CA PHE A 185 -12.83 -7.24 1.08
C PHE A 185 -14.17 -6.67 1.55
N THR A 186 -14.56 -6.97 2.78
CA THR A 186 -15.94 -6.73 3.22
C THR A 186 -16.18 -5.26 3.62
N LYS A 187 -17.46 -4.90 3.82
CA LYS A 187 -17.92 -3.50 3.92
C LYS A 187 -17.33 -2.72 5.10
N GLN A 188 -17.05 -3.39 6.21
CA GLN A 188 -16.51 -2.76 7.42
C GLN A 188 -15.01 -2.98 7.59
N ALA A 189 -14.33 -3.49 6.56
CA ALA A 189 -12.89 -3.69 6.61
C ALA A 189 -12.16 -2.39 6.18
N GLU A 190 -11.02 -2.09 6.78
CA GLU A 190 -10.33 -0.81 6.57
C GLU A 190 -8.82 -1.00 6.34
N GLN A 191 -8.27 -0.26 5.38
CA GLN A 191 -6.84 -0.04 5.22
C GLN A 191 -6.54 1.45 5.39
N VAL A 192 -5.66 1.78 6.33
CA VAL A 192 -5.30 3.17 6.66
C VAL A 192 -3.79 3.35 6.65
N VAL A 193 -3.31 4.37 5.94
CA VAL A 193 -1.93 4.87 6.04
C VAL A 193 -1.96 6.28 6.60
N ASP A 194 -1.27 6.50 7.72
CA ASP A 194 -1.11 7.80 8.37
C ASP A 194 0.37 8.19 8.41
N ASN A 195 0.79 9.09 7.53
CA ASN A 195 2.07 9.76 7.60
C ASN A 195 1.85 11.17 8.16
N ARG A 196 2.28 11.41 9.40
CA ARG A 196 2.12 12.70 10.09
C ARG A 196 3.47 13.26 10.52
N LEU A 197 3.76 14.48 10.10
CA LEU A 197 4.93 15.25 10.50
C LEU A 197 4.48 16.57 11.12
N ASN A 198 4.93 16.87 12.34
CA ASN A 198 4.76 18.17 12.98
C ASN A 198 6.13 18.82 13.21
N VAL A 199 6.35 20.00 12.62
CA VAL A 199 7.57 20.79 12.82
C VAL A 199 7.23 22.02 13.66
N ALA A 200 7.72 22.03 14.90
CA ALA A 200 7.45 23.04 15.92
C ALA A 200 8.37 24.29 15.82
N GLY A 201 9.39 24.27 14.96
CA GLY A 201 10.33 25.39 14.79
C GLY A 201 10.16 26.14 13.47
N VAL A 202 11.06 27.11 13.29
CA VAL A 202 11.06 28.04 12.14
C VAL A 202 11.80 27.50 10.91
N GLY A 203 12.29 26.26 10.92
CA GLY A 203 12.76 25.54 9.73
C GLY A 203 14.21 25.82 9.31
N ALA A 204 14.93 24.77 8.91
CA ALA A 204 16.26 24.83 8.29
C ALA A 204 16.27 24.60 6.75
N GLY A 205 15.10 24.51 6.10
CA GLY A 205 15.01 24.42 4.63
C GLY A 205 15.19 23.02 4.03
N GLY A 206 15.02 21.96 4.81
CA GLY A 206 15.07 20.57 4.33
C GLY A 206 13.92 20.13 3.43
N ALA A 207 14.04 18.92 2.89
CA ALA A 207 13.05 18.27 2.04
C ALA A 207 12.18 17.28 2.83
N ILE A 208 10.87 17.26 2.56
CA ILE A 208 9.92 16.32 3.15
C ILE A 208 9.30 15.47 2.04
N VAL A 209 9.33 14.16 2.23
CA VAL A 209 8.70 13.18 1.33
C VAL A 209 7.77 12.28 2.16
N GLN A 210 6.48 12.24 1.78
CA GLN A 210 5.51 11.32 2.38
C GLN A 210 4.86 10.48 1.29
N GLU A 211 4.89 9.16 1.46
CA GLU A 211 4.35 8.20 0.51
C GLU A 211 3.41 7.24 1.24
N GLY A 212 2.18 7.12 0.75
CA GLY A 212 1.21 6.16 1.26
C GLY A 212 0.66 5.29 0.15
N THR A 213 0.53 3.99 0.40
CA THR A 213 -0.05 3.03 -0.55
C THR A 213 -0.95 2.02 0.16
N ASN A 214 -2.18 1.84 -0.34
CA ASN A 214 -3.05 0.72 0.03
C ASN A 214 -3.32 -0.15 -1.19
N LEU A 215 -3.09 -1.45 -1.05
CA LEU A 215 -3.35 -2.46 -2.06
C LEU A 215 -4.35 -3.48 -1.51
N GLY A 216 -5.45 -3.67 -2.21
CA GLY A 216 -6.50 -4.62 -1.84
C GLY A 216 -7.01 -5.41 -3.04
N ASN A 217 -7.08 -6.74 -2.89
CA ASN A 217 -7.49 -7.68 -3.95
C ASN A 217 -6.63 -7.53 -5.22
N ILE A 218 -5.38 -7.98 -5.13
CA ILE A 218 -4.39 -7.90 -6.20
C ILE A 218 -4.11 -9.31 -6.74
N ILE A 219 -4.11 -9.44 -8.07
CA ILE A 219 -3.70 -10.67 -8.76
C ILE A 219 -2.66 -10.29 -9.81
N ILE A 220 -1.50 -10.94 -9.78
CA ILE A 220 -0.54 -10.94 -10.89
C ILE A 220 -0.26 -12.38 -11.24
N ALA A 221 -0.61 -12.80 -12.45
CA ALA A 221 -0.40 -14.17 -12.89
C ALA A 221 -0.10 -14.20 -14.39
N ARG A 222 0.53 -15.25 -14.90
CA ARG A 222 0.61 -15.40 -16.37
C ARG A 222 -0.78 -15.74 -16.94
N ASN A 223 -1.45 -16.75 -16.40
CA ASN A 223 -2.82 -17.12 -16.80
C ASN A 223 -3.75 -17.17 -15.59
N VAL A 224 -5.01 -16.78 -15.79
CA VAL A 224 -6.06 -16.95 -14.78
C VAL A 224 -7.32 -17.53 -15.42
N ASP A 225 -7.85 -18.66 -14.93
CA ASP A 225 -9.05 -19.25 -15.55
C ASP A 225 -10.32 -18.53 -15.07
N GLU A 226 -10.51 -18.39 -13.75
CA GLU A 226 -11.69 -17.76 -13.15
C GLU A 226 -11.33 -16.78 -12.01
N VAL A 227 -11.92 -15.58 -12.06
CA VAL A 227 -11.77 -14.56 -11.02
C VAL A 227 -13.13 -14.07 -10.56
N VAL A 228 -13.34 -14.11 -9.24
CA VAL A 228 -14.49 -13.49 -8.57
C VAL A 228 -13.97 -12.57 -7.47
N ARG A 229 -14.30 -11.29 -7.54
CA ARG A 229 -13.84 -10.31 -6.55
C ARG A 229 -14.95 -9.40 -6.09
N ASP A 230 -15.04 -9.21 -4.78
CA ASP A 230 -15.96 -8.27 -4.16
C ASP A 230 -15.16 -7.35 -3.24
N PHE A 231 -15.26 -6.04 -3.48
CA PHE A 231 -14.56 -5.03 -2.71
C PHE A 231 -15.54 -4.01 -2.15
N SER A 232 -15.63 -3.93 -0.82
CA SER A 232 -16.59 -3.04 -0.15
C SER A 232 -16.06 -2.25 1.03
N GLY A 233 -14.83 -2.51 1.49
CA GLY A 233 -14.26 -1.78 2.62
C GLY A 233 -13.60 -0.47 2.22
N ASP A 234 -13.00 0.24 3.16
CA ASP A 234 -12.40 1.57 2.96
C ASP A 234 -10.88 1.50 2.81
N GLN A 235 -10.34 2.39 1.98
CA GLN A 235 -8.90 2.63 1.85
C GLN A 235 -8.61 4.12 2.03
N VAL A 236 -7.87 4.47 3.08
CA VAL A 236 -7.60 5.86 3.46
C VAL A 236 -6.09 6.09 3.56
N ILE A 237 -5.63 7.19 2.97
CA ILE A 237 -4.25 7.66 3.08
C ILE A 237 -4.27 9.10 3.55
N ASN A 238 -3.58 9.38 4.65
CA ASN A 238 -3.37 10.73 5.17
C ASN A 238 -1.87 11.02 5.19
N ASN A 239 -1.43 11.87 4.27
CA ASN A 239 -0.11 12.48 4.30
C ASN A 239 -0.30 13.92 4.78
N VAL A 240 0.08 14.19 6.03
CA VAL A 240 -0.12 15.49 6.68
C VAL A 240 1.21 16.01 7.18
N VAL A 241 1.54 17.23 6.77
CA VAL A 241 2.66 18.01 7.32
C VAL A 241 2.07 19.25 8.00
N THR A 242 2.38 19.43 9.28
CA THR A 242 2.00 20.63 10.04
C THR A 242 3.27 21.43 10.35
N LEU A 243 3.27 22.70 9.96
CA LEU A 243 4.38 23.64 10.11
C LEU A 243 3.97 24.81 10.99
N GLN A 244 4.90 25.38 11.76
CA GLN A 244 4.66 26.64 12.46
C GLN A 244 4.68 27.85 11.52
N ASN A 245 4.07 28.96 11.94
CA ASN A 245 4.21 30.22 11.23
C ASN A 245 5.70 30.63 11.15
N GLY A 246 6.13 31.07 9.97
CA GLY A 246 7.53 31.41 9.70
C GLY A 246 8.46 30.22 9.45
N ALA A 247 7.95 28.98 9.47
CA ALA A 247 8.73 27.80 9.10
C ALA A 247 9.31 27.90 7.68
N ARG A 248 10.55 27.45 7.50
CA ARG A 248 11.23 27.33 6.21
C ARG A 248 11.39 25.87 5.81
N TRP A 249 11.05 25.57 4.56
CA TRP A 249 11.22 24.26 3.95
C TRP A 249 11.78 24.41 2.53
N GLY A 250 12.55 23.42 2.10
CA GLY A 250 13.08 23.34 0.74
C GLY A 250 11.99 22.88 -0.22
N SER A 251 11.49 21.66 0.00
CA SER A 251 10.44 21.05 -0.81
C SER A 251 9.57 20.09 0.01
N ILE A 252 8.29 19.96 -0.37
CA ILE A 252 7.38 18.96 0.19
C ILE A 252 6.80 18.16 -0.97
N SER A 253 6.99 16.85 -0.96
CA SER A 253 6.40 15.91 -1.90
C SER A 253 5.51 14.92 -1.16
N GLN A 254 4.22 14.90 -1.48
CA GLN A 254 3.27 13.94 -0.92
C GLN A 254 2.68 13.11 -2.04
N ASN A 255 2.67 11.80 -1.88
CA ASN A 255 2.10 10.87 -2.83
C ASN A 255 1.22 9.85 -2.09
N GLY A 256 -0.02 9.68 -2.56
CA GLY A 256 -0.94 8.67 -2.05
C GLY A 256 -1.56 7.86 -3.19
N ILE A 257 -1.57 6.54 -3.03
CA ILE A 257 -2.09 5.60 -4.01
C ILE A 257 -2.98 4.56 -3.33
N ASN A 258 -4.27 4.54 -3.64
CA ASN A 258 -5.14 3.42 -3.30
C ASN A 258 -5.44 2.59 -4.55
N ILE A 259 -5.34 1.26 -4.43
CA ILE A 259 -5.69 0.30 -5.47
C ILE A 259 -6.60 -0.77 -4.88
N ALA A 260 -7.79 -0.90 -5.46
CA ALA A 260 -8.76 -1.93 -5.18
C ALA A 260 -9.06 -2.72 -6.45
N ASN A 261 -9.05 -4.05 -6.36
CA ASN A 261 -9.31 -4.96 -7.48
C ASN A 261 -8.40 -4.69 -8.70
N TYR A 262 -7.11 -5.01 -8.57
CA TYR A 262 -6.16 -5.00 -9.68
C TYR A 262 -5.87 -6.40 -10.17
N ILE A 263 -5.91 -6.63 -11.48
CA ILE A 263 -5.41 -7.87 -12.08
C ILE A 263 -4.49 -7.56 -13.25
N GLU A 264 -3.37 -8.26 -13.28
CA GLU A 264 -2.43 -8.25 -14.37
C GLU A 264 -2.17 -9.68 -14.83
N ALA A 265 -2.49 -9.98 -16.09
CA ALA A 265 -2.26 -11.30 -16.67
C ALA A 265 -2.06 -11.31 -18.17
N GLU A 266 -1.50 -12.39 -18.71
CA GLU A 266 -1.43 -12.63 -20.15
C GLU A 266 -2.73 -13.21 -20.71
N SER A 267 -3.47 -13.95 -19.89
CA SER A 267 -4.78 -14.52 -20.23
C SER A 267 -5.70 -14.52 -19.02
N ILE A 268 -6.98 -14.20 -19.25
CA ILE A 268 -8.04 -14.30 -18.26
C ILE A 268 -9.23 -15.00 -18.93
N GLY A 269 -9.69 -16.13 -18.40
CA GLY A 269 -10.85 -16.86 -18.93
C GLY A 269 -12.16 -16.16 -18.62
N TYR A 270 -12.52 -16.08 -17.34
CA TYR A 270 -13.71 -15.40 -16.84
C TYR A 270 -13.35 -14.46 -15.69
N LEU A 271 -13.91 -13.24 -15.71
CA LEU A 271 -13.74 -12.29 -14.62
C LEU A 271 -15.05 -11.61 -14.24
N ARG A 272 -15.39 -11.73 -12.95
CA ARG A 272 -16.41 -10.93 -12.29
C ARG A 272 -15.78 -10.12 -11.17
N GLN A 273 -15.97 -8.80 -11.20
CA GLN A 273 -15.54 -7.93 -10.11
C GLN A 273 -16.60 -6.87 -9.78
N THR A 274 -16.88 -6.77 -8.48
CA THR A 274 -17.83 -5.84 -7.92
C THR A 274 -17.10 -4.93 -6.94
N SER A 275 -17.29 -3.62 -7.05
CA SER A 275 -16.87 -2.67 -6.02
C SER A 275 -18.07 -1.83 -5.61
N SER A 276 -18.43 -1.84 -4.33
CA SER A 276 -19.62 -1.15 -3.82
C SER A 276 -19.45 -0.71 -2.39
N ASN A 277 -20.23 0.26 -1.90
CA ASN A 277 -20.40 0.53 -0.47
C ASN A 277 -19.15 0.99 0.35
N GLY A 278 -17.97 1.10 -0.25
CA GLY A 278 -16.76 1.63 0.40
C GLY A 278 -16.21 2.89 -0.25
N GLN A 279 -15.12 3.41 0.31
CA GLN A 279 -14.48 4.65 -0.12
C GLN A 279 -12.96 4.56 -0.20
N GLN A 280 -12.41 5.19 -1.23
CA GLN A 280 -10.99 5.47 -1.39
C GLN A 280 -10.74 6.96 -1.14
N ILE A 281 -9.93 7.26 -0.13
CA ILE A 281 -9.61 8.63 0.27
C ILE A 281 -8.10 8.81 0.26
N VAL A 282 -7.61 9.85 -0.44
CA VAL A 282 -6.22 10.30 -0.35
C VAL A 282 -6.20 11.77 0.04
N ASN A 283 -5.74 12.03 1.25
CA ASN A 283 -5.58 13.35 1.83
C ASN A 283 -4.10 13.70 1.87
N ASN A 284 -3.65 14.49 0.89
CA ASN A 284 -2.35 15.14 0.93
C ASN A 284 -2.55 16.59 1.39
N ARG A 285 -2.02 16.95 2.56
CA ARG A 285 -2.21 18.27 3.14
C ARG A 285 -0.92 18.79 3.75
N VAL A 286 -0.68 20.08 3.53
CA VAL A 286 0.30 20.86 4.29
C VAL A 286 -0.47 21.95 5.03
N GLU A 287 -0.27 21.98 6.34
CA GLU A 287 -0.93 22.89 7.26
C GLU A 287 0.10 23.83 7.86
N GLN A 288 -0.31 25.08 8.05
CA GLN A 288 0.45 26.05 8.81
C GLN A 288 -0.37 26.47 10.04
N VAL A 289 0.25 26.37 11.21
CA VAL A 289 -0.29 26.92 12.45
C VAL A 289 -0.03 28.43 12.44
N THR A 290 -1.11 29.21 12.49
CA THR A 290 -1.06 30.68 12.57
C THR A 290 -0.69 31.16 13.98
N LEU A 291 -0.36 32.44 14.12
CA LEU A 291 -0.05 33.03 15.43
C LEU A 291 -1.23 32.97 16.41
N ASP A 292 -2.46 32.94 15.89
CA ASP A 292 -3.69 32.81 16.68
C ASP A 292 -4.01 31.35 17.04
N GLY A 293 -3.11 30.41 16.71
CA GLY A 293 -3.28 28.98 16.99
C GLY A 293 -4.21 28.24 16.03
N LEU A 294 -4.74 28.91 14.99
CA LEU A 294 -5.57 28.29 13.96
C LEU A 294 -4.70 27.60 12.90
N THR A 295 -5.13 26.44 12.39
CA THR A 295 -4.47 25.77 11.26
C THR A 295 -5.09 26.17 9.93
N GLN A 296 -4.25 26.54 8.97
CA GLN A 296 -4.66 26.82 7.59
C GLN A 296 -3.95 25.89 6.63
N THR A 297 -4.66 25.38 5.63
CA THR A 297 -4.02 24.64 4.53
C THR A 297 -3.24 25.63 3.67
N ILE A 298 -1.96 25.34 3.43
CA ILE A 298 -1.11 26.16 2.58
C ILE A 298 -0.80 25.47 1.26
N THR A 299 -0.55 26.29 0.25
CA THR A 299 -0.14 25.83 -1.09
C THR A 299 1.03 26.70 -1.54
N SER A 300 2.06 26.12 -2.15
CA SER A 300 3.27 26.82 -2.56
C SER A 300 3.91 26.10 -3.76
N PRO A 301 4.69 26.77 -4.64
CA PRO A 301 5.34 26.12 -5.79
C PRO A 301 6.29 24.98 -5.43
N ASN A 302 6.83 24.96 -4.20
CA ASN A 302 7.71 23.89 -3.72
C ASN A 302 6.96 22.76 -2.99
N ILE A 303 5.62 22.75 -3.06
CA ILE A 303 4.76 21.69 -2.56
C ILE A 303 4.16 20.97 -3.76
N THR A 304 4.42 19.66 -3.87
CA THR A 304 3.86 18.78 -4.89
C THR A 304 3.04 17.69 -4.21
N GLN A 305 1.79 17.52 -4.63
CA GLN A 305 0.85 16.57 -4.02
C GLN A 305 0.19 15.72 -5.10
N ASN A 306 0.47 14.42 -5.13
CA ASN A 306 -0.10 13.46 -6.08
C ASN A 306 -1.05 12.50 -5.36
N SER A 307 -2.27 12.39 -5.87
CA SER A 307 -3.32 11.59 -5.25
C SER A 307 -3.97 10.70 -6.30
N ASN A 308 -3.85 9.37 -6.15
CA ASN A 308 -4.35 8.42 -7.13
C ASN A 308 -5.23 7.35 -6.48
N ASN A 309 -6.43 7.17 -7.03
CA ASN A 309 -7.36 6.11 -6.64
C ASN A 309 -7.66 5.26 -7.87
N TYR A 310 -7.58 3.94 -7.70
CA TYR A 310 -7.81 2.95 -8.75
C TYR A 310 -8.77 1.87 -8.23
N VAL A 311 -9.84 1.63 -8.97
CA VAL A 311 -10.83 0.60 -8.67
C VAL A 311 -11.07 -0.21 -9.94
N ASN A 312 -11.08 -1.54 -9.83
CA ASN A 312 -11.43 -2.44 -10.92
C ASN A 312 -10.55 -2.22 -12.16
N VAL A 313 -9.24 -2.46 -12.02
CA VAL A 313 -8.26 -2.29 -13.10
C VAL A 313 -7.81 -3.65 -13.61
N ILE A 314 -7.91 -3.85 -14.92
CA ILE A 314 -7.38 -5.02 -15.64
C ILE A 314 -6.24 -4.56 -16.54
N VAL A 315 -5.10 -5.23 -16.45
CA VAL A 315 -3.97 -5.09 -17.38
C VAL A 315 -3.72 -6.43 -18.07
N LEU A 316 -3.91 -6.46 -19.38
CA LEU A 316 -3.58 -7.63 -20.20
C LEU A 316 -2.21 -7.42 -20.86
N LYS A 317 -1.24 -8.28 -20.49
CA LYS A 317 0.12 -8.28 -21.04
C LYS A 317 0.17 -9.22 -22.24
N LYS A 318 0.55 -8.71 -23.42
CA LYS A 318 0.60 -9.54 -24.62
C LYS A 318 1.80 -10.49 -24.61
N THR A 319 1.51 -11.79 -24.58
CA THR A 319 2.37 -12.83 -25.16
C THR A 319 1.56 -13.97 -25.74
N LEU A 320 0.96 -13.80 -26.92
CA LEU A 320 0.54 -14.93 -27.76
C LEU A 320 1.30 -14.90 -29.09
N PRO A 321 2.33 -15.74 -29.27
CA PRO A 321 3.11 -15.85 -30.50
C PRO A 321 2.32 -16.34 -31.71
N ASP A 322 1.12 -16.90 -31.48
CA ASP A 322 0.35 -17.65 -32.48
C ASP A 322 -0.78 -16.83 -33.15
N GLY A 323 -0.96 -15.57 -32.76
CA GLY A 323 -1.99 -14.70 -33.34
C GLY A 323 -3.42 -15.08 -32.91
N THR A 324 -3.60 -15.89 -31.86
CA THR A 324 -4.94 -16.17 -31.32
C THR A 324 -5.55 -14.94 -30.64
N SER A 325 -6.83 -14.68 -30.93
CA SER A 325 -7.62 -13.65 -30.26
C SER A 325 -8.11 -14.20 -28.93
N GLN A 326 -7.63 -13.66 -27.81
CA GLN A 326 -8.26 -13.93 -26.51
C GLN A 326 -9.58 -13.16 -26.42
N VAL A 327 -10.65 -13.90 -26.13
CA VAL A 327 -11.93 -13.33 -25.70
C VAL A 327 -11.93 -13.38 -24.20
N VAL A 328 -11.89 -12.23 -23.55
CA VAL A 328 -12.03 -12.12 -22.10
C VAL A 328 -13.48 -11.75 -21.81
N ASP A 329 -14.20 -12.60 -21.07
CA ASP A 329 -15.53 -12.27 -20.58
C ASP A 329 -15.39 -11.49 -19.26
N VAL A 330 -15.78 -10.22 -19.30
CA VAL A 330 -15.51 -9.24 -18.25
C VAL A 330 -16.82 -8.63 -17.78
N LEU A 331 -17.20 -8.91 -16.53
CA LEU A 331 -18.28 -8.22 -15.83
C LEU A 331 -17.70 -7.35 -14.72
N GLN A 332 -17.86 -6.02 -14.84
CA GLN A 332 -17.38 -5.06 -13.84
C GLN A 332 -18.49 -4.09 -13.44
N SER A 333 -18.58 -3.81 -12.14
CA SER A 333 -19.37 -2.69 -11.63
C SER A 333 -18.60 -1.98 -10.52
N ALA A 334 -18.69 -0.64 -10.51
CA ALA A 334 -18.10 0.18 -9.46
C ALA A 334 -19.08 1.29 -9.05
N GLU A 335 -19.62 1.16 -7.85
CA GLU A 335 -20.37 2.19 -7.13
C GLU A 335 -19.57 2.52 -5.86
N TYR A 336 -18.42 3.15 -6.06
CA TYR A 336 -17.38 3.25 -5.04
C TYR A 336 -16.87 4.69 -4.93
N GLY A 337 -16.91 5.26 -3.71
CA GLY A 337 -16.60 6.66 -3.48
C GLY A 337 -15.11 6.93 -3.63
N GLN A 338 -14.72 7.94 -4.39
CA GLN A 338 -13.32 8.35 -4.51
C GLN A 338 -13.18 9.82 -4.15
N THR A 339 -12.33 10.12 -3.18
CA THR A 339 -11.99 11.49 -2.78
C THR A 339 -10.48 11.66 -2.79
N VAL A 340 -10.04 12.77 -3.37
CA VAL A 340 -8.62 13.13 -3.51
C VAL A 340 -8.48 14.60 -3.16
N GLN A 341 -7.60 14.90 -2.21
CA GLN A 341 -7.24 16.26 -1.86
C GLN A 341 -5.76 16.47 -2.16
N GLY A 342 -5.46 17.53 -2.91
CA GLY A 342 -4.13 17.96 -3.28
C GLY A 342 -4.20 19.32 -3.99
N ALA A 343 -3.27 20.20 -3.67
CA ALA A 343 -3.14 21.53 -4.26
C ALA A 343 -1.89 21.62 -5.13
N ASN A 344 -1.95 22.53 -6.12
CA ASN A 344 -0.89 22.93 -7.05
C ASN A 344 -0.23 21.80 -7.87
N ALA A 345 -0.58 21.75 -9.16
CA ALA A 345 0.15 21.09 -10.25
C ALA A 345 0.43 19.57 -10.16
N GLY A 346 0.15 18.91 -9.04
CA GLY A 346 0.25 17.46 -8.89
C GLY A 346 -0.83 16.73 -9.69
N ALA A 347 -0.50 15.52 -10.16
CA ALA A 347 -1.44 14.68 -10.88
C ALA A 347 -2.44 14.10 -9.89
N VAL A 348 -3.69 14.52 -10.03
CA VAL A 348 -4.84 13.91 -9.35
C VAL A 348 -5.52 12.98 -10.34
N SER A 349 -5.65 11.70 -10.00
CA SER A 349 -6.29 10.70 -10.86
C SER A 349 -7.27 9.84 -10.07
N GLN A 350 -8.46 9.67 -10.62
CA GLN A 350 -9.45 8.71 -10.16
C GLN A 350 -9.78 7.82 -11.35
N THR A 351 -9.72 6.51 -11.19
CA THR A 351 -9.97 5.55 -12.26
C THR A 351 -10.83 4.42 -11.71
N GLY A 352 -11.99 4.20 -12.32
CA GLY A 352 -12.89 3.09 -12.03
C GLY A 352 -13.19 2.31 -13.31
N ASN A 353 -13.32 0.99 -13.20
CA ASN A 353 -13.69 0.08 -14.31
C ASN A 353 -12.85 0.30 -15.57
N ALA A 354 -11.55 0.01 -15.46
CA ALA A 354 -10.61 0.20 -16.55
C ALA A 354 -10.05 -1.13 -17.05
N VAL A 355 -9.95 -1.26 -18.37
CA VAL A 355 -9.23 -2.34 -19.05
C VAL A 355 -8.12 -1.72 -19.90
N VAL A 356 -6.89 -2.14 -19.66
CA VAL A 356 -5.70 -1.74 -20.42
C VAL A 356 -5.15 -2.98 -21.11
N ILE A 357 -4.92 -2.85 -22.43
CA ILE A 357 -4.33 -3.91 -23.24
C ILE A 357 -2.96 -3.40 -23.70
N GLU A 358 -1.90 -3.97 -23.15
CA GLU A 358 -0.52 -3.66 -23.55
C GLU A 358 -0.13 -4.59 -24.71
N ARG A 359 0.16 -4.01 -25.87
CA ARG A 359 0.44 -4.72 -27.13
C ARG A 359 1.87 -4.59 -27.61
#